data_AF-A0AAV4K3Z5-F1
#
_entry.id   AF-A0AAV4K3Z5-F1
#
_cell.length_a   1.000
_cell.length_b   1.000
_cell.length_c   1.000
_cell.angle_alpha   90.00
_cell.angle_beta   90.00
_cell.angle_gamma   90.00
#
_symmetry.space_group_name_H-M   'P 1'
#
loop_
_entity.id
_entity.type
_entity.pdbx_description
1 polymer ?
#
loop_
_entity_poly.entity_id
_entity_poly.type
_entity_poly.pdbx_seq_one_letter_code
_entity_poly.pdbx_strand_id
1 'polypeptide(L)'
;MTKLAFAPSLCGLLLLGSLGVAQAQTGIPALPPAPQPVPVPAPAPVPAPVTAPAPASPAPQQPQTPAPQLPKDQSPKEQPQKVQTPRPPVSSRLSPAPTPSPLRAPLLIQARVNVPALVAGKKTTVPQLRTLTIPGERAAQLRQRGEVTVSLQADLDTFLKSLAAPRDARFEQQGDGQWAAVQHNGLKVDAQATRAAVQKALRDPRGVSADVVVTGQVAPQRTLDFFASRGITTFLATGFTSYYGSSPERVKNIHVGARNFKDRLFESDVFSFNKFIGPVSERNGYVPGLVIAGDQTASGVGGGICQVSTTVFRTLYGAGLKVVQRQNHSYQVFYYDPQGLDATIYQPQLDLKFGNDTGGAIWFQTEWDDQEATLSITAFGQARDYRVEVGTPKTLKTVAPPKDRVIYDASLPAGQRKQVDWAAPGATIEVTRRFVRGGKTFKQDTLRSVYRPWPNIFRVGTKK
;
A
#
# COMPACT_ATOMS: atom_id res chain seq x y z
N MET A 1 56.17 30.40 1.48
CA MET A 1 56.88 31.68 1.22
C MET A 1 56.16 32.32 0.04
N THR A 2 55.53 33.49 0.07
CA THR A 2 55.41 34.55 1.07
C THR A 2 54.15 35.35 0.70
N LYS A 3 53.52 35.91 1.74
CA LYS A 3 52.39 36.83 1.81
C LYS A 3 52.43 37.96 0.77
N LEU A 4 51.26 38.51 0.40
CA LEU A 4 50.94 39.90 0.73
C LEU A 4 49.42 40.15 0.72
N ALA A 5 48.97 40.79 1.79
CA ALA A 5 47.63 41.30 2.01
C ALA A 5 47.69 42.84 1.90
N PHE A 6 46.61 43.49 1.47
CA PHE A 6 46.27 44.84 1.90
C PHE A 6 44.74 45.00 1.91
N ALA A 7 44.26 45.62 2.98
CA ALA A 7 42.88 45.73 3.41
C ALA A 7 42.34 47.17 3.16
N PRO A 8 41.34 47.70 3.89
CA PRO A 8 39.99 47.96 3.38
C PRO A 8 39.61 49.46 3.44
N SER A 9 38.40 49.82 2.99
CA SER A 9 37.84 51.16 3.18
C SER A 9 36.56 51.14 4.03
N LEU A 10 36.58 52.01 5.04
CA LEU A 10 35.54 52.35 6.03
C LEU A 10 34.44 53.24 5.44
N CYS A 11 33.21 53.05 5.93
CA CYS A 11 32.23 54.07 6.36
C CYS A 11 31.00 53.29 6.89
N GLY A 12 30.49 53.40 8.12
CA GLY A 12 30.52 54.47 9.10
C GLY A 12 29.11 55.03 9.27
N LEU A 13 28.27 54.43 10.13
CA LEU A 13 27.20 55.17 10.83
C LEU A 13 26.75 54.41 12.10
N LEU A 14 26.87 55.12 13.23
CA LEU A 14 26.40 54.76 14.57
C LEU A 14 24.88 54.95 14.72
N LEU A 15 24.24 54.13 15.54
CA LEU A 15 23.17 54.55 16.45
C LEU A 15 23.06 53.61 17.66
N LEU A 16 22.96 54.22 18.84
CA LEU A 16 22.93 53.64 20.19
C LEU A 16 21.54 53.14 20.63
N GLY A 17 21.54 52.25 21.63
CA GLY A 17 20.44 51.98 22.57
C GLY A 17 19.53 50.82 22.13
N SER A 18 19.07 49.88 22.95
CA SER A 18 18.98 49.76 24.41
C SER A 18 18.66 48.31 24.77
N LEU A 19 19.15 47.84 25.93
CA LEU A 19 18.77 46.57 26.56
C LEU A 19 17.25 46.54 26.86
N GLY A 20 16.58 45.45 26.46
CA GLY A 20 15.16 45.23 26.69
C GLY A 20 14.87 43.75 26.95
N VAL A 21 14.22 43.49 28.07
CA VAL A 21 14.00 42.22 28.75
C VAL A 21 13.05 41.29 27.97
N ALA A 22 13.30 39.99 28.07
CA ALA A 22 12.46 38.92 27.56
C ALA A 22 11.04 38.95 28.17
N GLN A 23 10.01 38.96 27.32
CA GLN A 23 8.64 38.60 27.68
C GLN A 23 8.13 37.51 26.75
N ALA A 24 7.72 36.39 27.33
CA ALA A 24 6.96 35.34 26.67
C ALA A 24 5.55 35.86 26.37
N GLN A 25 5.17 35.93 25.10
CA GLN A 25 3.80 36.19 24.67
C GLN A 25 3.10 34.88 24.33
N THR A 26 2.27 34.43 25.26
CA THR A 26 1.16 33.51 25.01
C THR A 26 0.02 34.31 24.38
N GLY A 27 -0.26 34.10 23.09
CA GLY A 27 -1.40 34.69 22.41
C GLY A 27 -1.62 34.04 21.05
N ILE A 28 -2.66 33.21 20.95
CA ILE A 28 -3.14 32.67 19.67
C ILE A 28 -3.88 33.83 18.97
N PRO A 29 -3.49 34.23 17.73
CA PRO A 29 -4.27 35.21 16.99
C PRO A 29 -5.62 34.60 16.54
N ALA A 30 -6.70 35.35 16.74
CA ALA A 30 -8.03 34.99 16.29
C ALA A 30 -8.10 34.94 14.74
N LEU A 31 -8.80 33.95 14.20
CA LEU A 31 -9.07 33.82 12.76
C LEU A 31 -9.88 35.02 12.25
N PRO A 32 -9.60 35.54 11.04
CA PRO A 32 -10.41 36.58 10.42
C PRO A 32 -11.83 36.07 10.11
N PRO A 33 -12.85 36.96 10.09
CA PRO A 33 -14.23 36.59 9.78
C PRO A 33 -14.36 36.05 8.35
N ALA A 34 -15.25 35.06 8.18
CA ALA A 34 -15.49 34.41 6.91
C ALA A 34 -16.03 35.40 5.84
N PRO A 35 -15.61 35.28 4.57
CA PRO A 35 -16.16 36.09 3.49
C PRO A 35 -17.64 35.77 3.25
N GLN A 36 -18.42 36.82 2.98
CA GLN A 36 -19.85 36.75 2.63
C GLN A 36 -20.05 35.91 1.35
N PRO A 37 -21.10 35.07 1.28
CA PRO A 37 -21.36 34.25 0.10
C PRO A 37 -21.75 35.10 -1.12
N VAL A 38 -21.09 34.84 -2.25
CA VAL A 38 -21.44 35.41 -3.56
C VAL A 38 -22.72 34.72 -4.08
N PRO A 39 -23.69 35.44 -4.69
CA PRO A 39 -24.91 34.83 -5.21
C PRO A 39 -24.61 33.88 -6.36
N VAL A 40 -25.13 32.64 -6.29
CA VAL A 40 -25.05 31.64 -7.37
C VAL A 40 -26.26 31.81 -8.30
N PRO A 41 -26.10 31.79 -9.64
CA PRO A 41 -27.23 31.85 -10.57
C PRO A 41 -28.13 30.60 -10.46
N ALA A 42 -29.44 30.78 -10.66
CA ALA A 42 -30.41 29.69 -10.59
C ALA A 42 -30.16 28.62 -11.67
N PRO A 43 -30.34 27.31 -11.36
CA PRO A 43 -30.18 26.23 -12.32
C PRO A 43 -31.35 26.18 -13.32
N ALA A 44 -31.03 25.80 -14.57
CA ALA A 44 -32.01 25.58 -15.64
C ALA A 44 -32.93 24.36 -15.35
N PRO A 45 -34.16 24.33 -15.88
CA PRO A 45 -35.14 23.28 -15.58
C PRO A 45 -34.75 21.92 -16.19
N VAL A 46 -34.95 20.86 -15.41
CA VAL A 46 -34.69 19.45 -15.77
C VAL A 46 -35.91 18.87 -16.51
N PRO A 47 -35.74 18.10 -17.60
CA PRO A 47 -36.84 17.45 -18.32
C PRO A 47 -37.45 16.28 -17.54
N ALA A 48 -38.73 15.99 -17.83
CA ALA A 48 -39.58 15.02 -17.13
C ALA A 48 -39.07 13.56 -17.21
N PRO A 49 -39.34 12.71 -16.20
CA PRO A 49 -38.78 11.38 -16.10
C PRO A 49 -39.49 10.36 -17.00
N VAL A 50 -38.70 9.51 -17.66
CA VAL A 50 -39.16 8.29 -18.34
C VAL A 50 -39.24 7.16 -17.31
N THR A 51 -40.39 6.51 -17.22
CA THR A 51 -40.68 5.39 -16.31
C THR A 51 -39.98 4.10 -16.75
N ALA A 52 -39.20 3.49 -15.86
CA ALA A 52 -38.68 2.12 -15.97
C ALA A 52 -39.36 1.21 -14.93
N PRO A 53 -39.54 -0.11 -15.22
CA PRO A 53 -40.33 -1.00 -14.37
C PRO A 53 -39.62 -1.41 -13.08
N ALA A 54 -40.42 -1.70 -12.05
CA ALA A 54 -39.99 -1.97 -10.68
C ALA A 54 -39.15 -3.26 -10.52
N PRO A 55 -38.13 -3.28 -9.64
CA PRO A 55 -37.43 -4.50 -9.27
C PRO A 55 -38.19 -5.30 -8.20
N ALA A 56 -38.07 -6.63 -8.26
CA ALA A 56 -38.69 -7.58 -7.34
C ALA A 56 -38.10 -7.53 -5.91
N SER A 57 -38.96 -7.78 -4.92
CA SER A 57 -38.67 -7.79 -3.48
C SER A 57 -37.66 -8.89 -3.07
N PRO A 58 -36.72 -8.62 -2.14
CA PRO A 58 -35.90 -9.66 -1.53
C PRO A 58 -36.60 -10.32 -0.33
N ALA A 59 -36.37 -11.62 -0.16
CA ALA A 59 -36.87 -12.47 0.93
C ALA A 59 -36.25 -12.10 2.30
N PRO A 60 -36.93 -12.41 3.44
CA PRO A 60 -36.47 -12.00 4.77
C PRO A 60 -35.27 -12.84 5.27
N GLN A 61 -34.25 -12.15 5.79
CA GLN A 61 -33.11 -12.75 6.49
C GLN A 61 -33.49 -13.12 7.94
N GLN A 62 -33.06 -14.31 8.38
CA GLN A 62 -33.23 -14.83 9.73
C GLN A 62 -32.33 -14.10 10.77
N PRO A 63 -32.71 -14.06 12.06
CA PRO A 63 -31.93 -13.39 13.10
C PRO A 63 -30.65 -14.17 13.45
N GLN A 64 -29.52 -13.46 13.56
CA GLN A 64 -28.25 -14.01 14.03
C GLN A 64 -28.21 -14.08 15.57
N THR A 65 -27.86 -15.25 16.09
CA THR A 65 -27.66 -15.56 17.52
C THR A 65 -26.30 -15.03 18.03
N PRO A 66 -26.15 -14.62 19.31
CA PRO A 66 -24.88 -14.12 19.84
C PRO A 66 -23.87 -15.23 20.16
N ALA A 67 -22.58 -14.94 19.98
CA ALA A 67 -21.47 -15.83 20.33
C ALA A 67 -21.32 -16.03 21.86
N PRO A 68 -20.92 -17.21 22.36
CA PRO A 68 -20.78 -17.47 23.81
C PRO A 68 -19.49 -16.90 24.41
N GLN A 69 -19.59 -16.41 25.65
CA GLN A 69 -18.49 -15.97 26.51
C GLN A 69 -17.71 -17.16 27.12
N LEU A 70 -16.39 -17.03 27.24
CA LEU A 70 -15.50 -17.94 27.96
C LEU A 70 -15.57 -17.73 29.48
N PRO A 71 -15.68 -18.79 30.31
CA PRO A 71 -15.47 -18.71 31.76
C PRO A 71 -14.00 -18.92 32.17
N LYS A 72 -13.64 -18.30 33.29
CA LYS A 72 -12.33 -18.34 33.97
C LYS A 72 -12.14 -19.60 34.83
N ASP A 73 -10.88 -20.01 34.96
CA ASP A 73 -10.21 -20.81 36.00
C ASP A 73 -11.06 -21.61 37.01
N GLN A 74 -10.91 -22.94 36.97
CA GLN A 74 -10.80 -23.80 38.17
C GLN A 74 -9.93 -25.04 37.89
N SER A 75 -8.86 -25.20 38.66
CA SER A 75 -8.00 -26.40 38.71
C SER A 75 -8.71 -27.58 39.39
N PRO A 76 -8.46 -28.83 38.96
CA PRO A 76 -8.74 -30.00 39.80
C PRO A 76 -7.51 -30.87 40.12
N LYS A 77 -7.61 -31.47 41.31
CA LYS A 77 -6.64 -32.27 42.07
C LYS A 77 -6.28 -33.62 41.42
N GLU A 78 -5.06 -34.07 41.68
CA GLU A 78 -4.53 -35.41 41.40
C GLU A 78 -5.24 -36.54 42.19
N GLN A 79 -5.43 -37.70 41.53
CA GLN A 79 -5.39 -39.03 42.13
C GLN A 79 -5.02 -40.10 41.07
N PRO A 80 -4.39 -41.24 41.44
CA PRO A 80 -3.38 -41.91 40.62
C PRO A 80 -3.92 -42.98 39.65
N GLN A 81 -3.32 -43.04 38.44
CA GLN A 81 -3.59 -44.06 37.42
C GLN A 81 -2.71 -45.31 37.59
N LYS A 82 -3.36 -46.49 37.46
CA LYS A 82 -2.75 -47.82 37.36
C LYS A 82 -1.98 -47.98 36.04
N VAL A 83 -0.80 -48.59 36.15
CA VAL A 83 0.10 -48.95 35.05
C VAL A 83 -0.50 -50.07 34.19
N GLN A 84 -0.64 -49.84 32.88
CA GLN A 84 -0.78 -50.88 31.86
C GLN A 84 0.35 -50.71 30.84
N THR A 85 1.06 -51.81 30.57
CA THR A 85 2.20 -51.88 29.67
C THR A 85 1.78 -51.80 28.19
N PRO A 86 2.52 -51.07 27.33
CA PRO A 86 2.15 -50.92 25.91
C PRO A 86 2.62 -52.10 25.05
N ARG A 87 1.73 -52.54 24.16
CA ARG A 87 1.98 -53.47 23.04
C ARG A 87 2.65 -52.71 21.88
N PRO A 88 3.62 -53.28 21.15
CA PRO A 88 4.34 -52.54 20.11
C PRO A 88 3.46 -52.24 18.88
N PRO A 89 3.66 -51.10 18.19
CA PRO A 89 2.84 -50.71 17.05
C PRO A 89 3.22 -51.50 15.79
N VAL A 90 2.21 -52.06 15.13
CA VAL A 90 2.32 -52.61 13.77
C VAL A 90 2.46 -51.43 12.81
N SER A 91 3.60 -51.36 12.10
CA SER A 91 3.85 -50.35 11.07
C SER A 91 2.88 -50.53 9.89
N SER A 92 1.88 -49.66 9.77
CA SER A 92 1.17 -49.45 8.51
C SER A 92 2.04 -48.57 7.60
N ARG A 93 2.74 -49.19 6.65
CA ARG A 93 3.30 -48.45 5.51
C ARG A 93 2.14 -47.87 4.72
N LEU A 94 1.96 -46.56 4.77
CA LEU A 94 1.26 -45.84 3.72
C LEU A 94 2.09 -46.01 2.44
N SER A 95 1.58 -46.82 1.51
CA SER A 95 2.12 -46.85 0.15
C SER A 95 2.02 -45.45 -0.45
N PRO A 96 3.08 -44.90 -1.06
CA PRO A 96 2.97 -43.66 -1.80
C PRO A 96 1.99 -43.85 -2.96
N ALA A 97 1.18 -42.83 -3.23
CA ALA A 97 0.30 -42.80 -4.39
C ALA A 97 1.11 -43.14 -5.67
N PRO A 98 0.57 -43.94 -6.61
CA PRO A 98 1.31 -44.31 -7.80
C PRO A 98 1.70 -43.05 -8.58
N THR A 99 3.00 -42.85 -8.79
CA THR A 99 3.52 -41.85 -9.72
C THR A 99 2.86 -42.10 -11.07
N PRO A 100 2.20 -41.11 -11.69
CA PRO A 100 1.60 -41.31 -13.00
C PRO A 100 2.67 -41.82 -13.96
N SER A 101 2.34 -42.85 -14.75
CA SER A 101 3.23 -43.35 -15.81
C SER A 101 3.80 -42.17 -16.61
N PRO A 102 5.08 -42.18 -17.00
CA PRO A 102 5.73 -41.05 -17.67
C PRO A 102 4.99 -40.57 -18.93
N LEU A 103 4.18 -41.44 -19.54
CA LEU A 103 3.26 -41.13 -20.65
C LEU A 103 2.15 -40.12 -20.30
N ARG A 104 1.68 -40.07 -19.04
CA ARG A 104 0.64 -39.15 -18.55
C ARG A 104 1.20 -37.96 -17.76
N ALA A 105 2.52 -37.85 -17.62
CA ALA A 105 3.13 -36.68 -17.00
C ALA A 105 2.93 -35.44 -17.89
N PRO A 106 2.73 -34.24 -17.30
CA PRO A 106 2.68 -33.00 -18.06
C PRO A 106 3.98 -32.79 -18.84
N LEU A 107 3.90 -32.06 -19.95
CA LEU A 107 5.06 -31.60 -20.70
C LEU A 107 5.34 -30.15 -20.31
N LEU A 108 6.53 -29.89 -19.77
CA LEU A 108 6.97 -28.57 -19.32
C LEU A 108 7.90 -27.94 -20.36
N ILE A 109 7.47 -26.87 -21.01
CA ILE A 109 8.30 -26.12 -21.96
C ILE A 109 8.87 -24.91 -21.23
N GLN A 110 10.19 -24.87 -21.05
CA GLN A 110 10.83 -24.02 -20.05
C GLN A 110 11.83 -23.04 -20.67
N ALA A 111 11.62 -21.75 -20.44
CA ALA A 111 12.60 -20.71 -20.69
C ALA A 111 13.32 -20.40 -19.38
N ARG A 112 14.61 -20.76 -19.31
CA ARG A 112 15.51 -20.44 -18.20
C ARG A 112 16.45 -19.33 -18.62
N VAL A 113 16.52 -18.27 -17.83
CA VAL A 113 17.38 -17.12 -18.13
C VAL A 113 17.84 -16.46 -16.84
N ASN A 114 19.09 -16.03 -16.80
CA ASN A 114 19.58 -15.14 -15.75
C ASN A 114 19.31 -13.71 -16.18
N VAL A 115 18.48 -13.00 -15.41
CA VAL A 115 18.14 -11.61 -15.69
C VAL A 115 18.95 -10.67 -14.81
N PRO A 116 19.34 -9.47 -15.29
CA PRO A 116 20.05 -8.50 -14.47
C PRO A 116 19.24 -8.09 -13.24
N ALA A 117 19.92 -7.97 -12.10
CA ALA A 117 19.34 -7.45 -10.87
C ALA A 117 20.30 -6.52 -10.13
N LEU A 118 19.76 -5.68 -9.25
CA LEU A 118 20.49 -4.84 -8.30
C LEU A 118 20.10 -5.27 -6.88
N VAL A 119 21.03 -5.86 -6.14
CA VAL A 119 20.82 -6.32 -4.76
C VAL A 119 21.72 -5.51 -3.85
N ALA A 120 21.14 -4.74 -2.92
CA ALA A 120 21.87 -3.85 -2.01
C ALA A 120 22.91 -2.97 -2.75
N GLY A 121 22.55 -2.45 -3.92
CA GLY A 121 23.41 -1.60 -4.75
C GLY A 121 24.47 -2.32 -5.59
N LYS A 122 24.56 -3.65 -5.53
CA LYS A 122 25.48 -4.44 -6.35
C LYS A 122 24.75 -5.06 -7.54
N LYS A 123 25.27 -4.84 -8.75
CA LYS A 123 24.77 -5.50 -9.97
C LYS A 123 25.09 -6.99 -9.90
N THR A 124 24.08 -7.80 -10.15
CA THR A 124 24.14 -9.26 -10.17
C THR A 124 23.11 -9.79 -11.18
N THR A 125 22.86 -11.09 -11.17
CA THR A 125 21.75 -11.70 -11.91
C THR A 125 20.91 -12.58 -10.99
N VAL A 126 19.61 -12.65 -11.25
CA VAL A 126 18.71 -13.60 -10.60
C VAL A 126 18.19 -14.61 -11.62
N PRO A 127 18.09 -15.91 -11.27
CA PRO A 127 17.54 -16.90 -12.17
C PRO A 127 16.03 -16.70 -12.34
N GLN A 128 15.56 -16.74 -13.58
CA GLN A 128 14.15 -16.73 -13.95
C GLN A 128 13.79 -18.00 -14.69
N LEU A 129 12.63 -18.54 -14.34
CA LEU A 129 12.00 -19.67 -15.02
C LEU A 129 10.59 -19.29 -15.46
N ARG A 130 10.35 -19.36 -16.76
CA ARG A 130 9.00 -19.25 -17.34
C ARG A 130 8.64 -20.60 -17.95
N THR A 131 7.47 -21.11 -17.63
CA THR A 131 7.04 -22.45 -18.05
C THR A 131 5.69 -22.37 -18.75
N LEU A 132 5.60 -22.96 -19.95
CA LEU A 132 4.35 -23.39 -20.55
C LEU A 132 4.11 -24.85 -20.15
N THR A 133 3.04 -25.08 -19.40
CA THR A 133 2.65 -26.42 -18.94
C THR A 133 1.57 -26.99 -19.85
N ILE A 134 1.89 -28.07 -20.56
CA ILE A 134 0.89 -28.86 -21.29
C ILE A 134 0.36 -29.94 -20.33
N PRO A 135 -0.95 -29.96 -20.04
CA PRO A 135 -1.54 -30.94 -19.11
C PRO A 135 -1.26 -32.38 -19.52
N GLY A 136 -1.14 -33.28 -18.54
CA GLY A 136 -0.71 -34.66 -18.73
C GLY A 136 -1.53 -35.46 -19.76
N GLU A 137 -2.85 -35.32 -19.76
CA GLU A 137 -3.73 -36.00 -20.72
C GLU A 137 -3.47 -35.54 -22.16
N ARG A 138 -3.33 -34.23 -22.35
CA ARG A 138 -3.01 -33.64 -23.65
C ARG A 138 -1.59 -34.00 -24.09
N ALA A 139 -0.63 -33.99 -23.16
CA ALA A 139 0.73 -34.43 -23.42
C ALA A 139 0.78 -35.91 -23.87
N ALA A 140 -0.03 -36.79 -23.25
CA ALA A 140 -0.14 -38.19 -23.66
C ALA A 140 -0.64 -38.35 -25.12
N GLN A 141 -1.69 -37.60 -25.50
CA GLN A 141 -2.21 -37.59 -26.88
C GLN A 141 -1.18 -37.07 -27.88
N LEU A 142 -0.41 -36.05 -27.50
CA LEU A 142 0.65 -35.48 -28.34
C LEU A 142 1.82 -36.47 -28.49
N ARG A 143 2.20 -37.19 -27.43
CA ARG A 143 3.24 -38.24 -27.46
C ARG A 143 2.86 -39.41 -28.38
N GLN A 144 1.58 -39.81 -28.39
CA GLN A 144 1.09 -40.84 -29.32
C GLN A 144 1.29 -40.45 -30.79
N ARG A 145 1.17 -39.16 -31.11
CA ARG A 145 1.41 -38.64 -32.45
C ARG A 145 2.89 -38.39 -32.75
N GLY A 146 3.70 -38.10 -31.72
CA GLY A 146 5.15 -37.86 -31.87
C GLY A 146 5.50 -36.57 -32.63
N GLU A 147 4.55 -35.63 -32.74
CA GLU A 147 4.64 -34.43 -33.57
C GLU A 147 4.03 -33.20 -32.88
N VAL A 148 4.54 -32.02 -33.23
CA VAL A 148 3.97 -30.74 -32.81
C VAL A 148 2.75 -30.45 -33.67
N THR A 149 1.56 -30.67 -33.10
CA THR A 149 0.27 -30.38 -33.75
C THR A 149 0.03 -28.88 -33.92
N VAL A 150 -0.92 -28.50 -34.78
CA VAL A 150 -1.33 -27.09 -34.98
C VAL A 150 -1.75 -26.43 -33.65
N SER A 151 -2.48 -27.17 -32.81
CA SER A 151 -2.90 -26.67 -31.49
C SER A 151 -1.71 -26.44 -30.54
N LEU A 152 -0.72 -27.34 -30.52
CA LEU A 152 0.49 -27.14 -29.72
C LEU A 152 1.36 -26.00 -30.28
N GLN A 153 1.41 -25.86 -31.61
CA GLN A 153 2.13 -24.76 -32.25
C GLN A 153 1.54 -23.41 -31.84
N ALA A 154 0.21 -23.27 -31.80
CA ALA A 154 -0.44 -22.04 -31.35
C ALA A 154 -0.12 -21.67 -29.88
N ASP A 155 -0.07 -22.67 -28.99
CA ASP A 155 0.36 -22.46 -27.60
C ASP A 155 1.83 -22.05 -27.52
N LEU A 156 2.69 -22.70 -28.31
CA LEU A 156 4.11 -22.39 -28.37
C LEU A 156 4.31 -20.96 -28.88
N ASP A 157 3.65 -20.55 -29.96
CA ASP A 157 3.75 -19.21 -30.52
C ASP A 157 3.27 -18.15 -29.51
N THR A 158 2.17 -18.42 -28.82
CA THR A 158 1.65 -17.55 -27.75
C THR A 158 2.65 -17.41 -26.61
N PHE A 159 3.23 -18.54 -26.17
CA PHE A 159 4.23 -18.55 -25.11
C PHE A 159 5.49 -17.81 -25.52
N LEU A 160 6.08 -18.12 -26.68
CA LEU A 160 7.29 -17.47 -27.19
C LEU A 160 7.08 -15.97 -27.40
N LYS A 161 5.92 -15.55 -27.91
CA LYS A 161 5.55 -14.12 -28.01
C LYS A 161 5.49 -13.45 -26.63
N SER A 162 5.01 -14.15 -25.61
CA SER A 162 4.97 -13.62 -24.23
C SER A 162 6.35 -13.45 -23.61
N LEU A 163 7.37 -14.17 -24.10
CA LEU A 163 8.76 -14.04 -23.64
C LEU A 163 9.47 -12.83 -24.26
N ALA A 164 9.03 -12.37 -25.43
CA ALA A 164 9.69 -11.28 -26.17
C ALA A 164 9.45 -9.90 -25.56
N ALA A 165 8.36 -9.70 -24.81
CA ALA A 165 8.00 -8.41 -24.23
C ALA A 165 8.83 -8.12 -22.97
N PRO A 166 9.72 -7.09 -22.99
CA PRO A 166 10.45 -6.70 -21.80
C PRO A 166 9.52 -6.03 -20.77
N ARG A 167 9.86 -6.12 -19.48
CA ARG A 167 9.19 -5.36 -18.41
C ARG A 167 10.22 -4.54 -17.65
N ASP A 168 9.84 -3.29 -17.38
CA ASP A 168 10.66 -2.33 -16.67
C ASP A 168 11.21 -2.88 -15.36
N ALA A 169 12.43 -2.46 -15.04
CA ALA A 169 13.06 -2.80 -13.78
C ALA A 169 12.20 -2.33 -12.60
N ARG A 170 12.07 -3.20 -11.60
CA ARG A 170 11.21 -2.98 -10.43
C ARG A 170 11.78 -3.70 -9.21
N PHE A 171 11.61 -3.15 -8.01
CA PHE A 171 11.96 -3.85 -6.79
C PHE A 171 10.97 -4.97 -6.49
N GLU A 172 11.51 -6.16 -6.23
CA GLU A 172 10.78 -7.40 -5.95
C GLU A 172 11.43 -8.10 -4.76
N GLN A 173 10.62 -8.68 -3.88
CA GLN A 173 11.13 -9.58 -2.84
C GLN A 173 11.54 -10.90 -3.47
N GLN A 174 12.76 -11.32 -3.16
CA GLN A 174 13.30 -12.61 -3.55
C GLN A 174 12.84 -13.71 -2.56
N GLY A 175 13.10 -14.98 -2.87
CA GLY A 175 12.64 -16.10 -2.06
C GLY A 175 13.16 -16.13 -0.60
N ASP A 176 14.23 -15.39 -0.31
CA ASP A 176 14.80 -15.19 1.02
C ASP A 176 14.23 -13.95 1.75
N GLY A 177 13.28 -13.25 1.14
CA GLY A 177 12.67 -12.01 1.63
C GLY A 177 13.50 -10.74 1.35
N GLN A 178 14.67 -10.83 0.72
CA GLN A 178 15.46 -9.65 0.36
C GLN A 178 14.84 -8.91 -0.82
N TRP A 179 14.94 -7.58 -0.82
CA TRP A 179 14.53 -6.76 -1.95
C TRP A 179 15.65 -6.66 -3.00
N ALA A 180 15.29 -6.84 -4.27
CA ALA A 180 16.17 -6.62 -5.40
C ALA A 180 15.44 -5.84 -6.49
N ALA A 181 16.09 -4.86 -7.14
CA ALA A 181 15.56 -4.33 -8.38
C ALA A 181 15.86 -5.33 -9.50
N VAL A 182 14.82 -5.93 -10.09
CA VAL A 182 14.95 -6.97 -11.12
C VAL A 182 14.55 -6.38 -12.46
N GLN A 183 15.40 -6.56 -13.48
CA GLN A 183 15.15 -6.10 -14.85
C GLN A 183 14.71 -7.28 -15.72
N HIS A 184 13.43 -7.36 -16.06
CA HIS A 184 12.89 -8.46 -16.88
C HIS A 184 13.08 -8.16 -18.36
N ASN A 185 14.25 -8.53 -18.89
CA ASN A 185 14.52 -8.39 -20.31
C ASN A 185 13.58 -9.26 -21.16
N GLY A 186 13.21 -8.77 -22.33
CA GLY A 186 12.54 -9.54 -23.37
C GLY A 186 13.52 -10.53 -23.97
N LEU A 187 13.08 -11.76 -24.24
CA LEU A 187 13.93 -12.83 -24.76
C LEU A 187 13.84 -12.91 -26.28
N LYS A 188 14.99 -12.94 -26.95
CA LYS A 188 15.10 -13.40 -28.33
C LYS A 188 15.21 -14.91 -28.29
N VAL A 189 14.33 -15.59 -29.02
CA VAL A 189 14.21 -17.05 -29.00
C VAL A 189 14.32 -17.59 -30.41
N ASP A 190 14.95 -18.76 -30.55
CA ASP A 190 14.92 -19.54 -31.79
C ASP A 190 13.67 -20.42 -31.77
N ALA A 191 12.63 -19.99 -32.48
CA ALA A 191 11.36 -20.70 -32.54
C ALA A 191 11.50 -22.08 -33.21
N GLN A 192 12.34 -22.22 -34.23
CA GLN A 192 12.53 -23.47 -34.95
C GLN A 192 13.28 -24.49 -34.10
N ALA A 193 14.38 -24.08 -33.46
CA ALA A 193 15.13 -24.94 -32.54
C ALA A 193 14.32 -25.31 -31.30
N THR A 194 13.52 -24.36 -30.77
CA THR A 194 12.59 -24.66 -29.67
C THR A 194 11.53 -25.67 -30.08
N ARG A 195 10.91 -25.51 -31.25
CA ARG A 195 9.94 -26.47 -31.79
C ARG A 195 10.59 -27.86 -31.95
N ALA A 196 11.83 -27.93 -32.43
CA ALA A 196 12.56 -29.18 -32.54
C ALA A 196 12.84 -29.83 -31.17
N ALA A 197 13.19 -29.05 -30.15
CA ALA A 197 13.36 -29.53 -28.78
C ALA A 197 12.06 -30.09 -28.20
N VAL A 198 10.93 -29.42 -28.42
CA VAL A 198 9.59 -29.90 -28.03
C VAL A 198 9.25 -31.20 -28.76
N GLN A 199 9.50 -31.28 -30.07
CA GLN A 199 9.25 -32.49 -30.86
C GLN A 199 10.12 -33.66 -30.38
N LYS A 200 11.37 -33.41 -30.02
CA LYS A 200 12.25 -34.41 -29.40
C LYS A 200 11.68 -34.91 -28.07
N ALA A 201 11.22 -34.01 -27.20
CA ALA A 201 10.62 -34.37 -25.92
C ALA A 201 9.31 -35.18 -26.08
N LEU A 202 8.53 -34.93 -27.13
CA LEU A 202 7.31 -35.72 -27.42
C LEU A 202 7.62 -37.14 -27.90
N ARG A 203 8.76 -37.34 -28.58
CA ARG A 203 9.18 -38.66 -29.11
C ARG A 203 9.91 -39.50 -28.06
N ASP A 204 10.41 -38.88 -27.00
CA ASP A 204 11.01 -39.58 -25.86
C ASP A 204 9.91 -40.06 -24.89
N PRO A 205 9.74 -41.38 -24.67
CA PRO A 205 8.79 -41.92 -23.71
C PRO A 205 9.00 -41.43 -22.26
N ARG A 206 10.18 -40.90 -21.93
CA ARG A 206 10.54 -40.30 -20.65
C ARG A 206 10.58 -38.76 -20.70
N GLY A 207 10.32 -38.16 -21.86
CA GLY A 207 10.37 -36.72 -22.09
C GLY A 207 9.24 -36.00 -21.37
N VAL A 208 9.58 -35.34 -20.26
CA VAL A 208 8.64 -34.52 -19.46
C VAL A 208 8.92 -33.02 -19.57
N SER A 209 10.02 -32.62 -20.21
CA SER A 209 10.41 -31.23 -20.39
C SER A 209 11.10 -30.96 -21.71
N ALA A 210 10.98 -29.73 -22.21
CA ALA A 210 11.75 -29.20 -23.32
C ALA A 210 12.21 -27.77 -23.02
N ASP A 211 13.40 -27.41 -23.48
CA ASP A 211 13.96 -26.08 -23.27
C ASP A 211 13.61 -25.14 -24.43
N VAL A 212 13.28 -23.90 -24.08
CA VAL A 212 13.24 -22.79 -25.05
C VAL A 212 14.67 -22.37 -25.36
N VAL A 213 14.99 -22.29 -26.65
CA VAL A 213 16.32 -21.88 -27.11
C VAL A 213 16.38 -20.35 -27.13
N VAL A 214 17.03 -19.77 -26.12
CA VAL A 214 17.22 -18.32 -25.99
C VAL A 214 18.51 -17.90 -26.70
N THR A 215 18.42 -16.96 -27.63
CA THR A 215 19.55 -16.47 -28.45
C THR A 215 20.01 -15.07 -28.05
N GLY A 216 19.25 -14.37 -27.21
CA GLY A 216 19.61 -13.04 -26.73
C GLY A 216 18.54 -12.41 -25.86
N GLN A 217 18.80 -11.18 -25.42
CA GLN A 217 17.92 -10.42 -24.55
C GLN A 217 17.78 -8.97 -25.04
N VAL A 218 16.63 -8.34 -24.76
CA VAL A 218 16.31 -6.95 -25.06
C VAL A 218 15.94 -6.24 -23.76
N ALA A 219 16.65 -5.18 -23.42
CA ALA A 219 16.39 -4.43 -22.19
C ALA A 219 15.06 -3.65 -22.28
N PRO A 220 14.35 -3.46 -21.15
CA PRO A 220 13.20 -2.56 -21.06
C PRO A 220 13.62 -1.08 -21.11
N GLN A 221 12.64 -0.17 -21.10
CA GLN A 221 12.91 1.27 -21.07
C GLN A 221 13.54 1.70 -19.74
N ARG A 222 12.98 1.27 -18.60
CA ARG A 222 13.58 1.50 -17.28
C ARG A 222 14.50 0.34 -16.93
N THR A 223 15.80 0.59 -16.96
CA THR A 223 16.85 -0.40 -16.62
C THR A 223 17.32 -0.28 -15.17
N LEU A 224 18.23 -1.16 -14.74
CA LEU A 224 18.87 -1.03 -13.42
C LEU A 224 19.66 0.29 -13.26
N ASP A 225 20.19 0.83 -14.34
CA ASP A 225 20.96 2.08 -14.31
C ASP A 225 20.11 3.28 -13.91
N PHE A 226 18.81 3.26 -14.23
CA PHE A 226 17.87 4.26 -13.75
C PHE A 226 17.90 4.39 -12.21
N PHE A 227 17.94 3.26 -11.51
CA PHE A 227 17.98 3.20 -10.05
C PHE A 227 19.37 3.48 -9.50
N ALA A 228 20.39 2.82 -10.04
CA ALA A 228 21.77 2.94 -9.55
C ALA A 228 22.31 4.37 -9.68
N SER A 229 22.06 5.04 -10.82
CA SER A 229 22.49 6.44 -11.04
C SER A 229 21.82 7.46 -10.11
N ARG A 230 20.69 7.10 -9.49
CA ARG A 230 19.93 7.95 -8.57
C ARG A 230 20.10 7.57 -7.10
N GLY A 231 21.01 6.62 -6.83
CA GLY A 231 21.25 6.10 -5.49
C GLY A 231 20.12 5.23 -4.94
N ILE A 232 19.13 4.82 -5.75
CA ILE A 232 18.01 3.99 -5.29
C ILE A 232 18.47 2.54 -5.28
N THR A 233 18.94 2.05 -4.14
CA THR A 233 19.63 0.75 -4.04
C THR A 233 19.06 -0.18 -2.99
N THR A 234 18.25 0.34 -2.07
CA THR A 234 17.73 -0.42 -0.94
C THR A 234 16.28 -0.09 -0.61
N PHE A 235 15.63 -1.04 0.05
CA PHE A 235 14.37 -0.84 0.75
C PHE A 235 14.52 0.12 1.94
N LEU A 236 13.57 1.03 2.11
CA LEU A 236 13.53 1.95 3.24
C LEU A 236 12.43 1.58 4.23
N ALA A 237 11.18 1.50 3.77
CA ALA A 237 10.02 1.13 4.58
C ALA A 237 8.79 0.85 3.71
N THR A 238 7.82 0.16 4.29
CA THR A 238 6.46 0.00 3.76
C THR A 238 5.46 0.54 4.76
N GLY A 239 4.52 1.35 4.28
CA GLY A 239 3.32 1.75 4.99
C GLY A 239 2.14 0.89 4.56
N PHE A 240 1.23 0.60 5.49
CA PHE A 240 0.06 -0.24 5.27
C PHE A 240 -1.21 0.39 5.84
N THR A 241 -2.34 0.22 5.15
CA THR A 241 -3.69 0.53 5.62
C THR A 241 -4.69 -0.46 5.03
N SER A 242 -5.78 -0.75 5.74
CA SER A 242 -6.91 -1.50 5.20
C SER A 242 -8.05 -0.55 4.80
N TYR A 243 -8.77 -0.87 3.74
CA TYR A 243 -10.05 -0.26 3.37
C TYR A 243 -11.22 -1.25 3.47
N TYR A 244 -11.07 -2.32 4.26
CA TYR A 244 -12.16 -3.26 4.53
C TYR A 244 -13.43 -2.54 4.99
N GLY A 245 -14.58 -2.92 4.43
CA GLY A 245 -15.87 -2.29 4.71
C GLY A 245 -16.07 -0.90 4.10
N SER A 246 -15.16 -0.44 3.24
CA SER A 246 -15.34 0.84 2.51
C SER A 246 -16.38 0.73 1.41
N SER A 247 -17.09 1.84 1.14
CA SER A 247 -17.98 1.92 -0.02
C SER A 247 -17.21 1.84 -1.35
N PRO A 248 -17.85 1.43 -2.45
CA PRO A 248 -17.21 1.39 -3.77
C PRO A 248 -16.61 2.74 -4.20
N GLU A 249 -17.27 3.86 -3.89
CA GLU A 249 -16.80 5.21 -4.21
C GLU A 249 -15.51 5.54 -3.46
N ARG A 250 -15.44 5.16 -2.17
CA ARG A 250 -14.25 5.34 -1.35
C ARG A 250 -13.08 4.50 -1.87
N VAL A 251 -13.32 3.23 -2.19
CA VAL A 251 -12.30 2.34 -2.78
C VAL A 251 -11.79 2.89 -4.11
N LYS A 252 -12.70 3.36 -4.98
CA LYS A 252 -12.34 4.02 -6.25
C LYS A 252 -11.40 5.20 -6.03
N ASN A 253 -11.75 6.10 -5.10
CA ASN A 253 -10.92 7.27 -4.77
C ASN A 253 -9.54 6.89 -4.21
N ILE A 254 -9.48 5.85 -3.37
CA ILE A 254 -8.23 5.30 -2.84
C ILE A 254 -7.35 4.83 -4.00
N HIS A 255 -7.88 4.05 -4.93
CA HIS A 255 -7.11 3.58 -6.10
C HIS A 255 -6.63 4.73 -6.98
N VAL A 256 -7.48 5.73 -7.23
CA VAL A 256 -7.10 6.90 -8.02
C VAL A 256 -5.94 7.65 -7.35
N GLY A 257 -6.02 7.90 -6.04
CA GLY A 257 -4.93 8.52 -5.30
C GLY A 257 -3.66 7.68 -5.26
N ALA A 258 -3.79 6.38 -4.96
CA ALA A 258 -2.68 5.44 -4.82
C ALA A 258 -1.91 5.21 -6.13
N ARG A 259 -2.57 5.31 -7.29
CA ARG A 259 -1.91 5.21 -8.61
C ARG A 259 -0.79 6.23 -8.81
N ASN A 260 -0.86 7.40 -8.18
CA ASN A 260 0.21 8.41 -8.26
C ASN A 260 1.53 7.93 -7.62
N PHE A 261 1.49 6.88 -6.79
CA PHE A 261 2.64 6.26 -6.14
C PHE A 261 3.04 4.93 -6.78
N LYS A 262 2.37 4.50 -7.86
CA LYS A 262 2.71 3.26 -8.55
C LYS A 262 3.93 3.50 -9.44
N ASP A 263 5.06 2.92 -9.05
CA ASP A 263 6.32 2.97 -9.80
C ASP A 263 6.73 4.42 -10.10
N ARG A 264 6.84 5.23 -9.03
CA ARG A 264 7.00 6.69 -9.14
C ARG A 264 8.27 7.18 -8.45
N LEU A 265 9.02 8.01 -9.18
CA LEU A 265 10.24 8.67 -8.71
C LEU A 265 9.94 9.97 -7.96
N PHE A 266 10.73 10.29 -6.95
CA PHE A 266 10.74 11.56 -6.25
C PHE A 266 12.18 12.03 -6.01
N GLU A 267 12.53 13.23 -6.46
CA GLU A 267 13.92 13.73 -6.49
C GLU A 267 14.10 15.09 -5.79
N SER A 268 13.03 15.70 -5.26
CA SER A 268 13.11 17.03 -4.63
C SER A 268 13.46 16.95 -3.14
N ASP A 269 13.87 18.08 -2.56
CA ASP A 269 14.23 18.17 -1.13
C ASP A 269 13.01 18.08 -0.21
N VAL A 270 11.83 18.54 -0.67
CA VAL A 270 10.60 18.52 0.12
C VAL A 270 9.51 17.78 -0.64
N PHE A 271 9.11 16.65 -0.09
CA PHE A 271 7.93 15.93 -0.54
C PHE A 271 6.68 16.66 -0.08
N SER A 272 5.71 16.82 -0.97
CA SER A 272 4.37 17.34 -0.69
C SER A 272 3.36 16.37 -1.27
N PHE A 273 2.52 15.79 -0.42
CA PHE A 273 1.51 14.83 -0.83
C PHE A 273 0.56 15.46 -1.84
N ASN A 274 0.04 16.65 -1.55
CA ASN A 274 -0.89 17.35 -2.43
C ASN A 274 -0.29 17.65 -3.82
N LYS A 275 0.98 18.07 -3.87
CA LYS A 275 1.68 18.26 -5.16
C LYS A 275 1.88 16.94 -5.90
N PHE A 276 2.17 15.87 -5.17
CA PHE A 276 2.48 14.57 -5.74
C PHE A 276 1.26 13.89 -6.37
N ILE A 277 0.09 14.01 -5.74
CA ILE A 277 -1.17 13.43 -6.26
C ILE A 277 -1.91 14.37 -7.23
N GLY A 278 -1.57 15.66 -7.26
CA GLY A 278 -2.28 16.67 -8.03
C GLY A 278 -3.69 16.98 -7.48
N PRO A 279 -4.52 17.71 -8.24
CA PRO A 279 -5.84 18.13 -7.78
C PRO A 279 -6.80 16.96 -7.52
N VAL A 280 -7.45 16.94 -6.36
CA VAL A 280 -8.54 16.00 -6.09
C VAL A 280 -9.82 16.53 -6.73
N SER A 281 -10.12 16.05 -7.95
CA SER A 281 -11.26 16.52 -8.76
C SER A 281 -11.84 15.41 -9.63
N GLU A 282 -13.09 15.55 -10.06
CA GLU A 282 -13.74 14.58 -10.95
C GLU A 282 -13.00 14.40 -12.28
N ARG A 283 -12.41 15.48 -12.81
CA ARG A 283 -11.57 15.45 -14.00
C ARG A 283 -10.37 14.50 -13.86
N ASN A 284 -9.84 14.36 -12.65
CA ASN A 284 -8.72 13.46 -12.36
C ASN A 284 -9.19 12.05 -11.94
N GLY A 285 -10.47 11.73 -12.15
CA GLY A 285 -11.06 10.41 -11.94
C GLY A 285 -11.56 10.14 -10.53
N TYR A 286 -11.50 11.14 -9.64
CA TYR A 286 -12.13 11.05 -8.32
C TYR A 286 -13.64 11.13 -8.44
N VAL A 287 -14.35 10.56 -7.47
CA VAL A 287 -15.81 10.58 -7.40
C VAL A 287 -16.27 11.16 -6.07
N PRO A 288 -17.50 11.69 -5.98
CA PRO A 288 -18.11 12.05 -4.71
C PRO A 288 -18.10 10.87 -3.73
N GLY A 289 -17.71 11.13 -2.49
CA GLY A 289 -17.69 10.16 -1.41
C GLY A 289 -17.79 10.86 -0.06
N LEU A 290 -17.77 10.09 1.03
CA LEU A 290 -17.84 10.68 2.37
C LEU A 290 -16.50 11.34 2.73
N VAL A 291 -16.57 12.60 3.16
CA VAL A 291 -15.46 13.42 3.65
C VAL A 291 -15.79 13.95 5.05
N ILE A 292 -14.77 14.16 5.86
CA ILE A 292 -14.92 14.81 7.16
C ILE A 292 -14.78 16.32 6.93
N ALA A 293 -15.86 17.06 7.11
CA ALA A 293 -15.91 18.50 6.89
C ALA A 293 -16.31 19.22 8.19
N GLY A 294 -15.35 19.88 8.83
CA GLY A 294 -15.55 20.54 10.12
C GLY A 294 -15.99 19.54 11.19
N ASP A 295 -17.25 19.68 11.62
CA ASP A 295 -17.81 18.85 12.67
C ASP A 295 -18.76 17.74 12.17
N GLN A 296 -18.76 17.40 10.89
CA GLN A 296 -19.66 16.35 10.38
C GLN A 296 -19.05 15.58 9.21
N THR A 297 -19.51 14.35 9.02
CA THR A 297 -19.35 13.64 7.75
C THR A 297 -20.31 14.23 6.70
N ALA A 298 -19.76 14.63 5.56
CA ALA A 298 -20.47 15.22 4.42
C ALA A 298 -20.07 14.52 3.11
N SER A 299 -20.79 14.78 2.02
CA SER A 299 -20.38 14.34 0.68
C SER A 299 -19.38 15.33 0.09
N GLY A 300 -18.30 14.83 -0.49
CA GLY A 300 -17.28 15.63 -1.18
C GLY A 300 -16.46 14.78 -2.14
N VAL A 301 -15.89 15.41 -3.16
CA VAL A 301 -15.05 14.71 -4.15
C VAL A 301 -13.78 14.18 -3.48
N GLY A 302 -13.45 12.91 -3.71
CA GLY A 302 -12.22 12.30 -3.20
C GLY A 302 -12.29 11.76 -1.78
N GLY A 303 -13.48 11.53 -1.23
CA GLY A 303 -13.67 10.80 0.03
C GLY A 303 -12.86 9.49 0.04
N GLY A 304 -11.93 9.35 0.98
CA GLY A 304 -10.97 8.25 1.07
C GLY A 304 -9.50 8.64 0.88
N ILE A 305 -9.20 9.83 0.35
CA ILE A 305 -7.82 10.23 0.03
C ILE A 305 -6.89 10.33 1.26
N CYS A 306 -7.45 10.64 2.45
CA CYS A 306 -6.70 10.66 3.70
C CYS A 306 -6.12 9.29 4.08
N GLN A 307 -6.69 8.19 3.55
CA GLN A 307 -6.13 6.86 3.74
C GLN A 307 -4.81 6.73 2.98
N VAL A 308 -4.75 7.18 1.73
CA VAL A 308 -3.52 7.17 0.93
C VAL A 308 -2.46 8.07 1.59
N SER A 309 -2.85 9.26 2.06
CA SER A 309 -1.97 10.14 2.85
C SER A 309 -1.44 9.43 4.12
N THR A 310 -2.30 8.69 4.82
CA THR A 310 -1.92 7.90 6.00
C THR A 310 -0.95 6.78 5.65
N THR A 311 -1.17 6.05 4.55
CA THR A 311 -0.23 5.03 4.08
C THR A 311 1.13 5.64 3.75
N VAL A 312 1.16 6.74 2.99
CA VAL A 312 2.39 7.47 2.64
C VAL A 312 3.10 8.02 3.88
N PHE A 313 2.35 8.56 4.84
CA PHE A 313 2.89 9.00 6.12
C PHE A 313 3.60 7.86 6.85
N ARG A 314 2.95 6.69 6.98
CA ARG A 314 3.54 5.50 7.60
C ARG A 314 4.80 5.05 6.85
N THR A 315 4.79 5.06 5.51
CA THR A 315 5.95 4.76 4.68
C THR A 315 7.10 5.72 4.94
N LEU A 316 6.89 7.03 4.83
CA LEU A 316 7.96 8.03 4.92
C LEU A 316 8.46 8.21 6.36
N TYR A 317 7.56 8.10 7.35
CA TYR A 317 7.93 8.10 8.76
C TYR A 317 8.76 6.85 9.10
N GLY A 318 8.34 5.67 8.64
CA GLY A 318 9.10 4.43 8.76
C GLY A 318 10.43 4.47 8.01
N ALA A 319 10.51 5.17 6.88
CA ALA A 319 11.75 5.41 6.15
C ALA A 319 12.68 6.43 6.84
N GLY A 320 12.29 6.96 8.01
CA GLY A 320 13.12 7.86 8.81
C GLY A 320 13.21 9.30 8.31
N LEU A 321 12.37 9.69 7.34
CA LEU A 321 12.37 11.06 6.85
C LEU A 321 11.88 12.04 7.93
N LYS A 322 12.33 13.29 7.83
CA LYS A 322 11.90 14.37 8.71
C LYS A 322 10.50 14.83 8.34
N VAL A 323 9.58 14.78 9.30
CA VAL A 323 8.24 15.37 9.15
C VAL A 323 8.39 16.90 9.10
N VAL A 324 7.95 17.51 8.00
CA VAL A 324 7.94 18.98 7.83
C VAL A 324 6.56 19.53 8.16
N GLN A 325 5.50 18.86 7.69
CA GLN A 325 4.11 19.20 7.99
C GLN A 325 3.30 17.91 8.10
N ARG A 326 2.60 17.74 9.21
CA ARG A 326 1.65 16.64 9.40
C ARG A 326 0.60 17.06 10.41
N GLN A 327 -0.64 16.65 10.16
CA GLN A 327 -1.76 16.80 11.07
C GLN A 327 -2.46 15.44 11.20
N ASN A 328 -2.73 14.98 12.42
CA ASN A 328 -3.64 13.84 12.62
C ASN A 328 -5.09 14.27 12.40
N HIS A 329 -5.97 13.31 12.12
CA HIS A 329 -7.41 13.52 12.12
C HIS A 329 -7.88 14.05 13.47
N SER A 330 -8.94 14.85 13.46
CA SER A 330 -9.46 15.49 14.67
C SER A 330 -9.93 14.49 15.72
N TYR A 331 -10.42 13.32 15.31
CA TYR A 331 -10.86 12.22 16.17
C TYR A 331 -10.30 10.89 15.65
N GLN A 332 -10.35 9.86 16.50
CA GLN A 332 -9.85 8.52 16.15
C GLN A 332 -10.77 7.86 15.12
N VAL A 333 -10.29 7.75 13.89
CA VAL A 333 -11.00 7.03 12.82
C VAL A 333 -10.64 5.56 12.95
N PHE A 334 -11.63 4.73 13.28
CA PHE A 334 -11.41 3.35 13.74
C PHE A 334 -10.53 2.50 12.81
N TYR A 335 -10.68 2.65 11.49
CA TYR A 335 -9.96 1.85 10.49
C TYR A 335 -8.51 2.32 10.23
N TYR A 336 -8.03 3.38 10.89
CA TYR A 336 -6.61 3.76 10.88
C TYR A 336 -5.82 3.12 12.02
N ASP A 337 -6.18 1.91 12.42
CA ASP A 337 -5.41 1.15 13.40
C ASP A 337 -3.96 0.87 12.89
N PRO A 338 -2.94 0.89 13.78
CA PRO A 338 -2.99 1.43 15.13
C PRO A 338 -3.11 2.97 15.12
N GLN A 339 -3.92 3.49 16.05
CA GLN A 339 -4.14 4.93 16.23
C GLN A 339 -2.82 5.64 16.59
N GLY A 340 -2.70 6.92 16.23
CA GLY A 340 -1.50 7.72 16.45
C GLY A 340 -0.64 7.88 15.20
N LEU A 341 -0.80 7.02 14.19
CA LEU A 341 0.00 6.96 12.95
C LEU A 341 -0.78 7.32 11.68
N ASP A 342 -1.68 8.30 11.77
CA ASP A 342 -2.48 8.80 10.65
C ASP A 342 -2.05 10.20 10.17
N ALA A 343 -2.42 10.57 8.96
CA ALA A 343 -2.19 11.92 8.45
C ALA A 343 -3.35 12.36 7.57
N THR A 344 -4.03 13.44 7.96
CA THR A 344 -5.12 14.04 7.19
C THR A 344 -4.61 15.12 6.24
N ILE A 345 -5.30 15.29 5.12
CA ILE A 345 -5.05 16.32 4.11
C ILE A 345 -6.36 16.97 3.69
N TYR A 346 -6.27 18.21 3.23
CA TYR A 346 -7.41 18.95 2.68
C TYR A 346 -6.88 20.00 1.70
N GLN A 347 -7.08 19.80 0.40
CA GLN A 347 -6.46 20.65 -0.60
C GLN A 347 -7.14 22.02 -0.72
N PRO A 348 -6.38 23.11 -0.90
CA PRO A 348 -4.91 23.22 -0.78
C PRO A 348 -4.39 23.51 0.64
N GLN A 349 -5.27 23.71 1.63
CA GLN A 349 -4.94 24.32 2.93
C GLN A 349 -4.12 23.43 3.86
N LEU A 350 -4.34 22.11 3.82
CA LEU A 350 -3.67 21.13 4.66
C LEU A 350 -2.98 20.06 3.81
N ASP A 351 -1.69 19.90 4.05
CA ASP A 351 -0.80 19.02 3.29
C ASP A 351 0.02 18.14 4.24
N LEU A 352 0.51 17.03 3.69
CA LEU A 352 1.50 16.16 4.32
C LEU A 352 2.85 16.40 3.64
N LYS A 353 3.84 16.89 4.39
CA LYS A 353 5.17 17.21 3.87
C LYS A 353 6.29 16.54 4.65
N PHE A 354 7.28 16.06 3.91
CA PHE A 354 8.50 15.46 4.45
C PHE A 354 9.74 16.08 3.80
N GLY A 355 10.80 16.25 4.58
CA GLY A 355 12.12 16.56 4.06
C GLY A 355 12.81 15.28 3.60
N ASN A 356 13.34 15.28 2.39
CA ASN A 356 14.22 14.26 1.86
C ASN A 356 15.67 14.65 2.10
N ASP A 357 16.19 14.23 3.26
CA ASP A 357 17.58 14.40 3.67
C ASP A 357 18.43 13.15 3.38
N THR A 358 17.97 12.27 2.49
CA THR A 358 18.62 10.98 2.23
C THR A 358 19.85 11.08 1.33
N GLY A 359 20.06 12.23 0.66
CA GLY A 359 21.14 12.45 -0.29
C GLY A 359 20.89 11.86 -1.69
N GLY A 360 19.72 11.26 -1.91
CA GLY A 360 19.34 10.65 -3.18
C GLY A 360 17.84 10.70 -3.46
N ALA A 361 17.45 10.07 -4.56
CA ALA A 361 16.05 9.97 -4.94
C ALA A 361 15.31 8.90 -4.13
N ILE A 362 13.99 9.03 -4.08
CA ILE A 362 13.08 8.04 -3.49
C ILE A 362 12.21 7.45 -4.60
N TRP A 363 12.10 6.13 -4.61
CA TRP A 363 11.20 5.41 -5.50
C TRP A 363 10.05 4.81 -4.72
N PHE A 364 8.83 5.07 -5.16
CA PHE A 364 7.62 4.51 -4.59
C PHE A 364 7.09 3.36 -5.44
N GLN A 365 6.70 2.29 -4.76
CA GLN A 365 5.92 1.21 -5.34
C GLN A 365 4.65 1.02 -4.52
N THR A 366 3.53 0.90 -5.21
CA THR A 366 2.23 0.73 -4.58
C THR A 366 1.63 -0.59 -5.00
N GLU A 367 1.09 -1.31 -4.03
CA GLU A 367 0.29 -2.52 -4.24
C GLU A 367 -1.01 -2.37 -3.45
N TRP A 368 -2.11 -2.83 -4.03
CA TRP A 368 -3.38 -2.98 -3.33
C TRP A 368 -4.01 -4.32 -3.71
N ASP A 369 -4.74 -4.90 -2.77
CA ASP A 369 -5.46 -6.16 -2.94
C ASP A 369 -6.93 -5.93 -2.56
N ASP A 370 -7.81 -6.03 -3.55
CA ASP A 370 -9.26 -5.84 -3.38
C ASP A 370 -9.93 -6.99 -2.61
N GLN A 371 -9.35 -8.19 -2.64
CA GLN A 371 -9.87 -9.35 -1.90
C GLN A 371 -9.60 -9.20 -0.41
N GLU A 372 -8.37 -8.81 -0.06
CA GLU A 372 -7.96 -8.56 1.33
C GLU A 372 -8.27 -7.12 1.80
N ALA A 373 -8.77 -6.27 0.88
CA ALA A 373 -9.03 -4.86 1.09
C ALA A 373 -7.84 -4.09 1.69
N THR A 374 -6.65 -4.28 1.12
CA THR A 374 -5.39 -3.70 1.63
C THR A 374 -4.73 -2.75 0.65
N LEU A 375 -4.04 -1.74 1.19
CA LEU A 375 -3.18 -0.82 0.46
C LEU A 375 -1.81 -0.76 1.13
N SER A 376 -0.76 -0.96 0.34
CA SER A 376 0.63 -0.80 0.75
C SER A 376 1.39 0.14 -0.18
N ILE A 377 2.25 0.97 0.41
CA ILE A 377 3.18 1.83 -0.32
C ILE A 377 4.57 1.59 0.24
N THR A 378 5.47 1.15 -0.62
CA THR A 378 6.86 0.86 -0.29
C THR A 378 7.77 1.93 -0.88
N ALA A 379 8.70 2.43 -0.07
CA ALA A 379 9.73 3.37 -0.49
C ALA A 379 11.10 2.69 -0.57
N PHE A 380 11.83 2.99 -1.64
CA PHE A 380 13.21 2.60 -1.87
C PHE A 380 14.06 3.85 -2.07
N GLY A 381 15.34 3.77 -1.73
CA GLY A 381 16.25 4.91 -1.86
C GLY A 381 17.68 4.53 -1.51
N GLN A 382 18.43 5.52 -1.05
CA GLN A 382 19.84 5.37 -0.71
C GLN A 382 20.05 4.51 0.53
N ALA A 383 21.05 3.63 0.45
CA ALA A 383 21.51 2.83 1.57
C ALA A 383 22.05 3.72 2.70
N ARG A 384 21.71 3.34 3.93
CA ARG A 384 22.09 4.04 5.15
C ARG A 384 22.73 3.04 6.11
N ASP A 385 23.63 3.54 6.94
CA ASP A 385 24.34 2.75 7.95
C ASP A 385 23.50 2.55 9.24
N TYR A 386 22.20 2.82 9.18
CA TYR A 386 21.27 2.65 10.28
C TYR A 386 19.92 2.12 9.77
N ARG A 387 19.17 1.50 10.68
CA ARG A 387 17.76 1.15 10.49
C ARG A 387 16.86 2.07 11.31
N VAL A 388 15.60 2.13 10.93
CA VAL A 388 14.57 2.91 11.62
C VAL A 388 13.58 1.93 12.25
N GLU A 389 13.31 2.12 13.54
CA GLU A 389 12.35 1.33 14.31
C GLU A 389 11.23 2.24 14.78
N VAL A 390 10.01 2.00 14.30
CA VAL A 390 8.81 2.69 14.77
C VAL A 390 8.20 1.85 15.90
N GLY A 391 8.13 2.43 17.10
CA GLY A 391 7.56 1.77 18.27
C GLY A 391 6.04 1.63 18.21
N THR A 392 5.49 0.81 19.08
CA THR A 392 4.04 0.67 19.25
C THR A 392 3.45 1.98 19.80
N PRO A 393 2.31 2.45 19.27
CA PRO A 393 1.64 3.62 19.83
C PRO A 393 1.23 3.42 21.29
N LYS A 394 1.53 4.43 22.12
CA LYS A 394 1.22 4.45 23.54
C LYS A 394 0.17 5.53 23.83
N THR A 395 -1.00 5.10 24.29
CA THR A 395 -2.04 6.01 24.77
C THR A 395 -1.65 6.57 26.13
N LEU A 396 -1.49 7.89 26.21
CA LEU A 396 -1.16 8.60 27.45
C LEU A 396 -2.39 9.07 28.21
N LYS A 397 -3.45 9.42 27.46
CA LYS A 397 -4.70 9.94 28.01
C LYS A 397 -5.84 9.48 27.12
N THR A 398 -6.96 9.13 27.73
CA THR A 398 -8.23 8.84 27.06
C THR A 398 -9.32 9.74 27.64
N VAL A 399 -10.24 10.20 26.80
CA VAL A 399 -11.42 10.97 27.21
C VAL A 399 -12.65 10.28 26.64
N ALA A 400 -13.67 10.03 27.46
CA ALA A 400 -14.89 9.39 27.01
C ALA A 400 -15.58 10.21 25.90
N PRO A 401 -16.26 9.55 24.94
CA PRO A 401 -17.11 10.24 23.99
C PRO A 401 -18.15 11.14 24.69
N PRO A 402 -18.52 12.30 24.11
CA PRO A 402 -19.62 13.11 24.61
C PRO A 402 -20.98 12.42 24.37
N LYS A 403 -22.04 13.01 24.91
CA LYS A 403 -23.42 12.58 24.61
C LYS A 403 -23.72 12.69 23.11
N ASP A 404 -24.64 11.84 22.65
CA ASP A 404 -25.12 11.84 21.28
C ASP A 404 -25.59 13.23 20.84
N ARG A 405 -25.24 13.59 19.61
CA ARG A 405 -25.66 14.84 18.99
C ARG A 405 -26.75 14.59 17.96
N VAL A 406 -27.84 15.34 18.05
CA VAL A 406 -28.96 15.29 17.11
C VAL A 406 -28.90 16.49 16.18
N ILE A 407 -29.05 16.23 14.88
CA ILE A 407 -29.17 17.24 13.83
C ILE A 407 -30.53 17.03 13.16
N TYR A 408 -31.39 18.04 13.15
CA TYR A 408 -32.68 17.94 12.47
C TYR A 408 -32.49 18.06 10.94
N ASP A 409 -33.17 17.20 10.18
CA ASP A 409 -33.02 17.10 8.73
C ASP A 409 -34.39 17.12 8.04
N ALA A 410 -34.70 18.22 7.35
CA ALA A 410 -35.96 18.41 6.66
C ALA A 410 -36.11 17.54 5.38
N SER A 411 -35.05 16.84 4.95
CA SER A 411 -35.12 15.88 3.85
C SER A 411 -35.63 14.50 4.26
N LEU A 412 -35.59 14.18 5.56
CA LEU A 412 -35.99 12.88 6.11
C LEU A 412 -37.43 12.94 6.65
N PRO A 413 -38.24 11.88 6.46
CA PRO A 413 -39.56 11.72 7.09
C PRO A 413 -39.55 11.98 8.59
N ALA A 414 -40.60 12.63 9.08
CA ALA A 414 -40.77 12.95 10.50
C ALA A 414 -40.52 11.73 11.40
N GLY A 415 -39.61 11.86 12.36
CA GLY A 415 -39.26 10.81 13.32
C GLY A 415 -38.26 9.76 12.82
N GLN A 416 -37.92 9.73 11.52
CA GLN A 416 -36.86 8.84 11.02
C GLN A 416 -35.51 9.26 11.60
N ARG A 417 -34.80 8.33 12.26
CA ARG A 417 -33.45 8.55 12.78
C ARG A 417 -32.44 7.84 11.89
N LYS A 418 -31.40 8.57 11.46
CA LYS A 418 -30.27 8.04 10.69
C LYS A 418 -28.95 8.42 11.37
N GLN A 419 -28.18 7.43 11.82
CA GLN A 419 -26.83 7.69 12.32
C GLN A 419 -25.89 8.05 11.16
N VAL A 420 -25.09 9.10 11.33
CA VAL A 420 -24.14 9.59 10.31
C VAL A 420 -22.69 9.63 10.79
N ASP A 421 -22.46 9.56 12.10
CA ASP A 421 -21.14 9.36 12.70
C ASP A 421 -21.23 8.52 13.98
N TRP A 422 -20.11 7.89 14.33
CA TRP A 422 -19.99 6.99 15.46
C TRP A 422 -19.07 7.56 16.53
N ALA A 423 -19.44 7.36 17.79
CA ALA A 423 -18.67 7.81 18.92
C ALA A 423 -17.25 7.24 18.90
N ALA A 424 -16.27 8.12 19.14
CA ALA A 424 -14.87 7.74 19.31
C ALA A 424 -14.32 8.42 20.57
N PRO A 425 -13.56 7.70 21.42
CA PRO A 425 -12.94 8.35 22.56
C PRO A 425 -11.92 9.38 22.08
N GLY A 426 -11.73 10.44 22.86
CA GLY A 426 -10.59 11.32 22.71
C GLY A 426 -9.34 10.60 23.20
N ALA A 427 -8.18 10.92 22.64
CA ALA A 427 -6.93 10.32 23.09
C ALA A 427 -5.73 11.24 22.85
N THR A 428 -4.71 11.11 23.69
CA THR A 428 -3.36 11.57 23.37
C THR A 428 -2.48 10.34 23.22
N ILE A 429 -1.91 10.16 22.04
CA ILE A 429 -1.12 8.98 21.69
C ILE A 429 0.27 9.44 21.28
N GLU A 430 1.30 8.76 21.79
CA GLU A 430 2.68 8.97 21.41
C GLU A 430 3.30 7.74 20.76
N VAL A 431 4.15 7.98 19.77
CA VAL A 431 4.87 6.93 19.04
C VAL A 431 6.35 7.32 18.98
N THR A 432 7.20 6.55 19.66
CA THR A 432 8.65 6.75 19.59
C THR A 432 9.21 6.10 18.33
N ARG A 433 10.02 6.83 17.56
CA ARG A 433 10.81 6.30 16.45
C ARG A 433 12.29 6.38 16.79
N ARG A 434 13.00 5.27 16.65
CA ARG A 434 14.43 5.14 16.97
C ARG A 434 15.23 4.90 15.71
N PHE A 435 16.41 5.50 15.66
CA PHE A 435 17.39 5.30 14.61
C PHE A 435 18.55 4.49 15.21
N VAL A 436 18.75 3.28 14.68
CA VAL A 436 19.60 2.26 15.30
C VAL A 436 20.77 1.93 14.38
N ARG A 437 22.00 2.09 14.90
CA ARG A 437 23.26 1.77 14.23
C ARG A 437 24.05 0.82 15.12
N GLY A 438 24.50 -0.31 14.57
CA GLY A 438 25.25 -1.32 15.33
C GLY A 438 24.53 -1.80 16.60
N GLY A 439 23.20 -1.90 16.56
CA GLY A 439 22.38 -2.31 17.71
C GLY A 439 22.13 -1.25 18.77
N LYS A 440 22.70 -0.04 18.63
CA LYS A 440 22.49 1.08 19.56
C LYS A 440 21.65 2.18 18.94
N THR A 441 20.71 2.72 19.71
CA THR A 441 19.95 3.91 19.30
C THR A 441 20.86 5.13 19.41
N PHE A 442 21.11 5.82 18.30
CA PHE A 442 21.92 7.05 18.28
C PHE A 442 21.06 8.33 18.14
N LYS A 443 19.83 8.18 17.67
CA LYS A 443 18.84 9.26 17.54
C LYS A 443 17.45 8.69 17.80
N GLN A 444 16.57 9.48 18.40
CA GLN A 444 15.16 9.16 18.54
C GLN A 444 14.31 10.43 18.41
N ASP A 445 13.06 10.25 17.98
CA ASP A 445 12.02 11.27 18.05
C ASP A 445 10.69 10.66 18.51
N THR A 446 9.78 11.52 18.94
CA THR A 446 8.44 11.13 19.39
C THR A 446 7.41 11.87 18.58
N LEU A 447 6.56 11.11 17.88
CA LEU A 447 5.35 11.62 17.26
C LEU A 447 4.25 11.69 18.32
N ARG A 448 3.55 12.82 18.40
CA ARG A 448 2.38 12.99 19.27
C ARG A 448 1.15 13.28 18.43
N SER A 449 0.07 12.56 18.72
CA SER A 449 -1.23 12.71 18.08
C SER A 449 -2.29 12.98 19.14
N VAL A 450 -3.10 14.02 18.94
CA VAL A 450 -4.14 14.44 19.89
C VAL A 450 -5.49 14.40 19.18
N TYR A 451 -6.39 13.57 19.70
CA TYR A 451 -7.74 13.35 19.20
C TYR A 451 -8.75 13.90 20.20
N ARG A 452 -9.70 14.70 19.72
CA ARG A 452 -10.85 15.12 20.53
C ARG A 452 -11.85 13.96 20.67
N PRO A 453 -12.57 13.87 21.79
CA PRO A 453 -13.67 12.92 21.91
C PRO A 453 -14.78 13.29 20.91
N TRP A 454 -15.38 12.27 20.31
CA TRP A 454 -16.36 12.39 19.23
C TRP A 454 -17.66 11.70 19.62
N PRO A 455 -18.83 12.36 19.49
CA PRO A 455 -20.10 11.75 19.84
C PRO A 455 -20.65 10.89 18.70
N ASN A 456 -21.65 10.06 18.97
CA ASN A 456 -22.53 9.61 17.89
C ASN A 456 -23.28 10.81 17.35
N ILE A 457 -23.51 10.85 16.04
CA ILE A 457 -24.31 11.91 15.41
C ILE A 457 -25.48 11.28 14.69
N PHE A 458 -26.69 11.71 15.04
CA PHE A 458 -27.94 11.26 14.42
C PHE A 458 -28.60 12.41 13.67
N ARG A 459 -29.00 12.16 12.43
CA ARG A 459 -29.96 13.00 11.71
C ARG A 459 -31.37 12.53 12.01
N VAL A 460 -32.26 13.46 12.34
CA VAL A 460 -33.66 13.17 12.69
C VAL A 460 -34.59 13.95 11.78
N GLY A 461 -35.47 13.22 11.10
CA GLY A 461 -36.36 13.78 10.11
C GLY A 461 -37.45 14.67 10.68
N THR A 462 -37.73 15.75 9.96
CA THR A 462 -38.78 16.72 10.28
C THR A 462 -39.73 16.96 9.10
N LYS A 463 -39.56 16.24 7.98
CA LYS A 463 -40.43 16.32 6.81
C LYS A 463 -41.81 15.77 7.16
N LYS A 464 -42.82 16.64 7.13
CA LYS A 464 -44.22 16.29 7.39
C LYS A 464 -44.83 15.53 6.23
#